data_AF-A0A2G6CVK7-F1
#
_entry.id   AF-A0A2G6CVK7-F1
#
_cell.length_a   1.000
_cell.length_b   1.000
_cell.length_c   1.000
_cell.angle_alpha   90.00
_cell.angle_beta   90.00
_cell.angle_gamma   90.00
#
_symmetry.space_group_name_H-M   'P 1'
#
loop_
_entity.id
_entity.type
_entity.pdbx_description
1 polymer ?
#
loop_
_entity_poly.entity_id
_entity_poly.type
_entity_poly.pdbx_seq_one_letter_code
_entity_poly.pdbx_strand_id
1 'polypeptide(L)'
;MKRTTEKNNDLVETKSLFPRKTLMKQHIAIAISGGVDSTAAALLLQKKYRMTGFFMNVGQPDFEQQKKRVCTLADRIGFPVEIIDLNHAFERTIIAYVTTSYFQGRTPNPCVVCNEEIKFGLLLDTILKSGIELVATGHYARIDQNRGEAVLRRGRDNRKDQSYFLARIDREKLKRIIFPLGSMLKSEVYEFVKKSGFDCFDGKESQDICFLKNTTITAFLEKNGGIQHNGRIETTAGQLLGSHQGLYRYTIGQRRGLGLPDRTPWYVCGLDTVNNRLIVGKEEELYHCSLSVKAVHWLSRNPPRDRDRFELKIRYAAEAAPGTIDMVQDDSFRFRFDQKQRGIAPGQFAVVYKGDRVIGSGEISCSGTQTNDPDTPITRP
;
A
#
# COMPACT_ATOMS: atom_id res chain seq x y z
N MET A 1 32.83 15.97 89.76
CA MET A 1 31.59 15.15 89.64
C MET A 1 31.15 15.19 88.18
N LYS A 2 31.09 14.02 87.51
CA LYS A 2 30.63 13.73 86.11
C LYS A 2 31.54 14.33 85.00
N ARG A 3 32.44 13.62 84.30
CA ARG A 3 32.35 12.38 83.47
C ARG A 3 31.16 12.38 82.51
N THR A 4 31.44 12.45 81.19
CA THR A 4 30.95 11.57 80.09
C THR A 4 31.29 12.22 78.73
N THR A 5 32.28 11.74 77.97
CA THR A 5 32.32 10.64 76.97
C THR A 5 32.28 11.15 75.53
N GLU A 6 33.35 10.84 74.80
CA GLU A 6 33.49 10.82 73.35
C GLU A 6 32.37 9.99 72.69
N LYS A 7 31.87 10.45 71.54
CA LYS A 7 31.40 9.57 70.47
C LYS A 7 31.80 10.16 69.12
N ASN A 8 32.87 9.59 68.56
CA ASN A 8 33.07 9.50 67.12
C ASN A 8 31.81 8.95 66.48
N ASN A 9 31.30 9.63 65.46
CA ASN A 9 30.33 9.04 64.56
C ASN A 9 30.87 9.25 63.14
N ASP A 10 31.70 8.29 62.72
CA ASP A 10 32.03 8.03 61.33
C ASP A 10 30.72 7.73 60.58
N LEU A 11 30.14 8.77 60.00
CA LEU A 11 29.10 8.60 58.99
C LEU A 11 29.80 8.11 57.73
N VAL A 12 29.83 6.80 57.58
CA VAL A 12 30.05 6.11 56.31
C VAL A 12 29.03 6.68 55.31
N GLU A 13 29.48 7.60 54.47
CA GLU A 13 28.78 7.92 53.23
C GLU A 13 28.72 6.64 52.40
N THR A 14 27.60 5.93 52.49
CA THR A 14 27.22 4.93 51.51
C THR A 14 26.94 5.68 50.21
N LYS A 15 28.02 5.94 49.45
CA LYS A 15 27.94 6.27 48.02
C LYS A 15 27.14 5.16 47.36
N SER A 16 25.86 5.45 47.12
CA SER A 16 24.98 4.70 46.24
C SER A 16 25.72 4.48 44.92
N LEU A 17 26.23 3.26 44.76
CA LEU A 17 26.94 2.76 43.58
C LEU A 17 25.91 2.26 42.54
N PHE A 18 24.82 2.99 42.36
CA PHE A 18 23.90 2.78 41.24
C PHE A 18 24.26 3.74 40.11
N PRO A 19 25.01 3.29 39.09
CA PRO A 19 25.24 4.11 37.92
C PRO A 19 23.95 4.21 37.09
N ARG A 20 23.62 5.46 36.75
CA ARG A 20 22.90 5.91 35.55
C ARG A 20 21.42 5.54 35.47
N LYS A 21 20.57 6.57 35.36
CA LYS A 21 19.34 6.52 34.55
C LYS A 21 19.71 5.88 33.22
N THR A 22 19.44 4.59 33.05
CA THR A 22 19.31 3.99 31.73
C THR A 22 18.25 4.82 31.06
N LEU A 23 18.60 5.62 30.04
CA LEU A 23 17.60 6.32 29.22
C LEU A 23 16.58 5.26 28.83
N MET A 24 15.36 5.35 29.39
CA MET A 24 14.32 4.38 29.07
C MET A 24 14.11 4.46 27.57
N LYS A 25 14.40 3.36 26.87
CA LYS A 25 14.20 3.28 25.43
C LYS A 25 12.75 3.65 25.15
N GLN A 26 12.53 4.60 24.25
CA GLN A 26 11.19 4.97 23.81
C GLN A 26 10.43 3.70 23.35
N HIS A 27 9.13 3.65 23.61
CA HIS A 27 8.30 2.51 23.25
C HIS A 27 7.82 2.64 21.80
N ILE A 28 7.98 1.59 21.01
CA ILE A 28 7.50 1.49 19.64
C ILE A 28 6.62 0.24 19.47
N ALA A 29 5.56 0.37 18.70
CA ALA A 29 4.79 -0.76 18.21
C ALA A 29 5.37 -1.22 16.88
N ILE A 30 5.40 -2.52 16.61
CA ILE A 30 5.78 -3.04 15.30
C ILE A 30 4.69 -3.94 14.74
N ALA A 31 4.14 -3.55 13.57
CA ALA A 31 3.23 -4.43 12.83
C ALA A 31 4.04 -5.56 12.21
N ILE A 32 3.78 -6.79 12.65
CA ILE A 32 4.58 -7.97 12.30
C ILE A 32 3.75 -8.96 11.50
N SER A 33 4.31 -9.56 10.45
CA SER A 33 3.64 -10.59 9.64
C SER A 33 4.31 -11.96 9.73
N GLY A 34 5.46 -12.02 10.42
CA GLY A 34 6.31 -13.20 10.47
C GLY A 34 7.09 -13.44 9.18
N GLY A 35 7.09 -12.47 8.24
CA GLY A 35 7.94 -12.50 7.05
C GLY A 35 9.32 -11.89 7.31
N VAL A 36 10.23 -12.07 6.35
CA VAL A 36 11.62 -11.58 6.41
C VAL A 36 11.69 -10.06 6.65
N ASP A 37 10.80 -9.28 6.04
CA ASP A 37 10.81 -7.82 6.13
C ASP A 37 10.43 -7.32 7.52
N SER A 38 9.31 -7.80 8.06
CA SER A 38 8.91 -7.45 9.42
C SER A 38 9.93 -7.92 10.47
N THR A 39 10.61 -9.04 10.20
CA THR A 39 11.68 -9.56 11.05
C THR A 39 12.90 -8.64 11.03
N ALA A 40 13.36 -8.25 9.85
CA ALA A 40 14.45 -7.29 9.70
C ALA A 40 14.13 -5.97 10.39
N ALA A 41 12.90 -5.45 10.21
CA ALA A 41 12.44 -4.24 10.88
C ALA A 41 12.52 -4.38 12.41
N ALA A 42 12.06 -5.50 12.98
CA ALA A 42 12.15 -5.76 14.42
C ALA A 42 13.61 -5.78 14.91
N LEU A 43 14.48 -6.49 14.18
CA LEU A 43 15.89 -6.64 14.52
C LEU A 43 16.69 -5.32 14.44
N LEU A 44 16.30 -4.40 13.55
CA LEU A 44 16.88 -3.06 13.48
C LEU A 44 16.44 -2.18 14.65
N LEU A 45 15.17 -2.33 15.07
CA LEU A 45 14.56 -1.47 16.09
C LEU A 45 14.84 -1.92 17.53
N GLN A 46 15.01 -3.22 17.79
CA GLN A 46 15.27 -3.76 19.14
C GLN A 46 16.45 -3.10 19.86
N LYS A 47 17.44 -2.63 19.08
CA LYS A 47 18.62 -1.96 19.63
C LYS A 47 18.27 -0.59 20.21
N LYS A 48 17.29 0.10 19.63
CA LYS A 48 16.94 1.50 19.93
C LYS A 48 15.68 1.67 20.78
N TYR A 49 14.72 0.75 20.67
CA TYR A 49 13.39 0.90 21.27
C TYR A 49 13.03 -0.28 22.17
N ARG A 50 12.15 -0.02 23.14
CA ARG A 50 11.33 -1.08 23.74
C ARG A 50 10.20 -1.38 22.77
N MET A 51 9.91 -2.65 22.47
CA MET A 51 8.96 -3.02 21.42
C MET A 51 7.75 -3.77 21.97
N THR A 52 6.59 -3.56 21.35
CA THR A 52 5.44 -4.47 21.37
C THR A 52 5.08 -4.82 19.94
N GLY A 53 4.98 -6.10 19.62
CA GLY A 53 4.53 -6.58 18.32
C GLY A 53 3.01 -6.55 18.22
N PHE A 54 2.49 -6.19 17.05
CA PHE A 54 1.07 -6.24 16.75
C PHE A 54 0.85 -7.12 15.52
N PHE A 55 0.04 -8.16 15.68
CA PHE A 55 -0.34 -9.07 14.61
C PHE A 55 -1.84 -8.95 14.33
N MET A 56 -2.20 -8.72 13.06
CA MET A 56 -3.59 -8.56 12.67
C MET A 56 -4.20 -9.92 12.29
N ASN A 57 -5.36 -10.22 12.85
CA ASN A 57 -6.29 -11.19 12.28
C ASN A 57 -7.20 -10.46 11.27
N VAL A 58 -7.08 -10.77 9.99
CA VAL A 58 -7.91 -10.22 8.92
C VAL A 58 -8.72 -11.32 8.22
N GLY A 59 -8.92 -12.45 8.89
CA GLY A 59 -9.60 -13.62 8.31
C GLY A 59 -8.75 -14.38 7.29
N GLN A 60 -7.41 -14.24 7.34
CA GLN A 60 -6.54 -14.95 6.41
C GLN A 60 -6.61 -16.48 6.63
N PRO A 61 -6.62 -17.31 5.56
CA PRO A 61 -6.85 -18.76 5.69
C PRO A 61 -5.83 -19.50 6.56
N ASP A 62 -4.60 -19.00 6.68
CA ASP A 62 -3.49 -19.59 7.42
C ASP A 62 -3.20 -18.86 8.74
N PHE A 63 -4.20 -18.18 9.33
CA PHE A 63 -4.04 -17.36 10.52
C PHE A 63 -3.30 -18.07 11.67
N GLU A 64 -3.72 -19.27 12.06
CA GLU A 64 -3.08 -19.99 13.19
C GLU A 64 -1.62 -20.35 12.91
N GLN A 65 -1.29 -20.71 11.66
CA GLN A 65 0.10 -20.98 11.25
C GLN A 65 0.94 -19.69 11.30
N GLN A 66 0.40 -18.58 10.80
CA GLN A 66 1.07 -17.28 10.82
C GLN A 66 1.26 -16.77 12.25
N LYS A 67 0.23 -16.89 13.10
CA LYS A 67 0.25 -16.52 14.52
C LYS A 67 1.35 -17.28 15.24
N LYS A 68 1.41 -18.61 15.11
CA LYS A 68 2.48 -19.42 15.71
C LYS A 68 3.86 -18.94 15.27
N ARG A 69 4.06 -18.72 13.97
CA ARG A 69 5.32 -18.20 13.42
C ARG A 69 5.69 -16.84 14.01
N VAL A 70 4.72 -15.92 14.10
CA VAL A 70 4.93 -14.59 14.68
C VAL A 70 5.32 -14.67 16.15
N CYS A 71 4.60 -15.45 16.96
CA CYS A 71 4.91 -15.62 18.37
C CYS A 71 6.30 -16.21 18.59
N THR A 72 6.64 -17.32 17.90
CA THR A 72 7.98 -17.92 17.98
C THR A 72 9.08 -16.94 17.60
N LEU A 73 8.84 -16.11 16.57
CA LEU A 73 9.79 -15.11 16.14
C LEU A 73 9.96 -13.98 17.16
N ALA A 74 8.85 -13.51 17.73
CA ALA A 74 8.85 -12.46 18.75
C ALA A 74 9.52 -12.93 20.05
N ASP A 75 9.27 -14.16 20.48
CA ASP A 75 9.92 -14.79 21.64
C ASP A 75 11.44 -14.85 21.44
N ARG A 76 11.89 -15.21 20.24
CA ARG A 76 13.30 -15.29 19.89
C ARG A 76 13.99 -13.92 19.87
N ILE A 77 13.28 -12.86 19.47
CA ILE A 77 13.80 -11.49 19.45
C ILE A 77 13.67 -10.81 20.83
N GLY A 78 12.70 -11.22 21.64
CA GLY A 78 12.49 -10.74 23.01
C GLY A 78 11.50 -9.58 23.12
N PHE A 79 10.32 -9.67 22.50
CA PHE A 79 9.23 -8.70 22.70
C PHE A 79 7.84 -9.35 22.75
N PRO A 80 6.88 -8.80 23.52
CA PRO A 80 5.52 -9.32 23.59
C PRO A 80 4.73 -9.06 22.29
N VAL A 81 3.74 -9.90 22.00
CA VAL A 81 2.85 -9.74 20.84
C VAL A 81 1.39 -9.61 21.27
N GLU A 82 0.73 -8.59 20.74
CA GLU A 82 -0.71 -8.40 20.81
C GLU A 82 -1.37 -8.81 19.48
N ILE A 83 -2.49 -9.51 19.57
CA ILE A 83 -3.28 -9.91 18.41
C ILE A 83 -4.50 -9.00 18.34
N ILE A 84 -4.65 -8.32 17.21
CA ILE A 84 -5.79 -7.42 16.96
C ILE A 84 -6.71 -8.08 15.94
N ASP A 85 -7.96 -8.33 16.35
CA ASP A 85 -8.97 -8.84 15.43
C ASP A 85 -9.57 -7.70 14.60
N LEU A 86 -9.31 -7.74 13.30
CA LEU A 86 -9.78 -6.80 12.30
C LEU A 86 -10.58 -7.53 11.21
N ASN A 87 -10.95 -8.79 11.39
CA ASN A 87 -11.60 -9.60 10.35
C ASN A 87 -12.87 -8.94 9.81
N HIS A 88 -13.80 -8.58 10.70
CA HIS A 88 -15.06 -7.94 10.30
C HIS A 88 -14.84 -6.56 9.64
N ALA A 89 -13.86 -5.79 10.12
CA ALA A 89 -13.51 -4.52 9.49
C ALA A 89 -12.91 -4.72 8.10
N PHE A 90 -12.03 -5.71 7.94
CA PHE A 90 -11.40 -6.08 6.68
C PHE A 90 -12.42 -6.55 5.64
N GLU A 91 -13.39 -7.35 6.05
CA GLU A 91 -14.49 -7.81 5.19
C GLU A 91 -15.34 -6.64 4.68
N ARG A 92 -15.79 -5.77 5.60
CA ARG A 92 -16.65 -4.62 5.25
C ARG A 92 -15.96 -3.54 4.43
N THR A 93 -14.63 -3.44 4.52
CA THR A 93 -13.86 -2.40 3.82
C THR A 93 -13.18 -2.96 2.58
N ILE A 94 -12.26 -3.92 2.73
CA ILE A 94 -11.39 -4.39 1.67
C ILE A 94 -12.10 -5.38 0.76
N ILE A 95 -12.77 -6.38 1.32
CA ILE A 95 -13.48 -7.38 0.51
C ILE A 95 -14.64 -6.73 -0.24
N ALA A 96 -15.47 -5.95 0.44
CA ALA A 96 -16.56 -5.20 -0.17
C ALA A 96 -16.09 -4.23 -1.28
N TYR A 97 -14.99 -3.50 -1.04
CA TYR A 97 -14.39 -2.62 -2.05
C TYR A 97 -13.96 -3.39 -3.30
N VAL A 98 -13.26 -4.52 -3.12
CA VAL A 98 -12.76 -5.34 -4.22
C VAL A 98 -13.93 -5.90 -5.03
N THR A 99 -14.89 -6.56 -4.38
CA THR A 99 -16.02 -7.20 -5.08
C THR A 99 -16.86 -6.18 -5.83
N THR A 100 -17.24 -5.08 -5.17
CA THR A 100 -18.03 -4.00 -5.77
C THR A 100 -17.31 -3.38 -6.97
N SER A 101 -16.01 -3.13 -6.86
CA SER A 101 -15.22 -2.55 -7.96
C SER A 101 -15.17 -3.47 -9.18
N TYR A 102 -14.92 -4.77 -8.99
CA TYR A 102 -14.91 -5.72 -10.09
C TYR A 102 -16.29 -5.87 -10.75
N PHE A 103 -17.37 -5.88 -9.97
CA PHE A 103 -18.73 -5.93 -10.51
C PHE A 103 -19.13 -4.65 -11.26
N GLN A 104 -18.49 -3.52 -10.95
CA GLN A 104 -18.59 -2.26 -11.69
C GLN A 104 -17.61 -2.17 -12.88
N GLY A 105 -16.93 -3.27 -13.26
CA GLY A 105 -16.00 -3.28 -14.39
C GLY A 105 -14.71 -2.50 -14.16
N ARG A 106 -14.38 -2.19 -12.89
CA ARG A 106 -13.16 -1.49 -12.49
C ARG A 106 -12.08 -2.46 -12.04
N THR A 107 -10.84 -2.00 -12.04
CA THR A 107 -9.67 -2.76 -11.59
C THR A 107 -9.17 -2.20 -10.25
N PRO A 108 -9.63 -2.70 -9.10
CA PRO A 108 -9.30 -2.12 -7.80
C PRO A 108 -7.84 -2.36 -7.40
N ASN A 109 -7.36 -1.55 -6.45
CA ASN A 109 -6.10 -1.79 -5.74
C ASN A 109 -6.35 -2.00 -4.23
N PRO A 110 -6.54 -3.25 -3.76
CA PRO A 110 -6.85 -3.50 -2.34
C PRO A 110 -5.73 -3.12 -1.39
N CYS A 111 -4.47 -3.13 -1.85
CA CYS A 111 -3.33 -2.82 -0.99
C CYS A 111 -3.25 -1.33 -0.64
N VAL A 112 -3.63 -0.43 -1.54
CA VAL A 112 -3.73 1.00 -1.24
C VAL A 112 -4.78 1.23 -0.15
N VAL A 113 -6.00 0.73 -0.35
CA VAL A 113 -7.11 0.89 0.61
C VAL A 113 -6.83 0.20 1.95
N CYS A 114 -6.19 -0.98 1.95
CA CYS A 114 -5.79 -1.67 3.18
C CYS A 114 -4.74 -0.89 3.97
N ASN A 115 -3.80 -0.20 3.31
CA ASN A 115 -2.87 0.66 4.04
C ASN A 115 -3.58 1.88 4.64
N GLU A 116 -4.48 2.52 3.89
CA GLU A 116 -5.28 3.66 4.34
C GLU A 116 -6.21 3.30 5.52
N GLU A 117 -7.10 2.34 5.33
CA GLU A 117 -8.21 2.05 6.25
C GLU A 117 -7.82 1.09 7.38
N ILE A 118 -7.01 0.07 7.08
CA ILE A 118 -6.73 -1.02 8.03
C ILE A 118 -5.42 -0.79 8.78
N LYS A 119 -4.29 -0.70 8.06
CA LYS A 119 -2.96 -0.65 8.70
C LYS A 119 -2.64 0.69 9.34
N PHE A 120 -2.87 1.80 8.62
CA PHE A 120 -2.62 3.15 9.12
C PHE A 120 -3.92 3.88 9.53
N GLY A 121 -5.07 3.26 9.31
CA GLY A 121 -6.34 3.58 9.96
C GLY A 121 -6.47 2.82 11.28
N LEU A 122 -7.30 1.78 11.28
CA LEU A 122 -7.74 1.07 12.49
C LEU A 122 -6.61 0.54 13.38
N LEU A 123 -5.59 -0.10 12.80
CA LEU A 123 -4.48 -0.65 13.58
C LEU A 123 -3.69 0.47 14.26
N LEU A 124 -3.29 1.49 13.50
CA LEU A 124 -2.54 2.62 14.04
C LEU A 124 -3.35 3.34 15.13
N ASP A 125 -4.64 3.57 14.91
CA ASP A 125 -5.50 4.23 15.90
C ASP A 125 -5.66 3.38 17.18
N THR A 126 -5.72 2.05 17.04
CA THR A 126 -5.75 1.12 18.18
C THR A 126 -4.45 1.17 18.98
N ILE A 127 -3.30 1.21 18.31
CA ILE A 127 -1.98 1.32 18.94
C ILE A 127 -1.82 2.66 19.67
N LEU A 128 -2.24 3.76 19.04
CA LEU A 128 -2.14 5.08 19.67
C LEU A 128 -3.00 5.16 20.94
N LYS A 129 -4.17 4.51 20.95
CA LYS A 129 -5.05 4.40 22.13
C LYS A 129 -4.45 3.57 23.27
N SER A 130 -3.52 2.66 23.00
CA SER A 130 -2.79 1.92 24.05
C SER A 130 -1.62 2.71 24.66
N GLY A 131 -1.39 3.95 24.20
CA GLY A 131 -0.36 4.85 24.71
C GLY A 131 0.99 4.72 24.01
N ILE A 132 1.09 3.91 22.94
CA ILE A 132 2.32 3.78 22.15
C ILE A 132 2.29 4.82 21.02
N GLU A 133 3.23 5.76 21.03
CA GLU A 133 3.21 6.91 20.11
C GLU A 133 3.91 6.66 18.76
N LEU A 134 4.67 5.58 18.62
CA LEU A 134 5.43 5.27 17.40
C LEU A 134 5.05 3.88 16.88
N VAL A 135 4.87 3.78 15.57
CA VAL A 135 4.55 2.52 14.88
C VAL A 135 5.53 2.27 13.76
N ALA A 136 6.10 1.07 13.75
CA ALA A 136 6.97 0.59 12.70
C ALA A 136 6.28 -0.47 11.85
N THR A 137 6.61 -0.48 10.57
CA THR A 137 6.24 -1.56 9.65
C THR A 137 7.40 -1.90 8.73
N GLY A 138 7.41 -3.09 8.16
CA GLY A 138 8.44 -3.54 7.21
C GLY A 138 8.29 -2.97 5.79
N HIS A 139 7.68 -1.79 5.62
CA HIS A 139 7.53 -1.21 4.28
C HIS A 139 8.83 -0.58 3.77
N TYR A 140 9.05 -0.69 2.46
CA TYR A 140 10.17 -0.08 1.73
C TYR A 140 9.78 1.32 1.25
N ALA A 141 9.68 2.25 2.19
CA ALA A 141 9.49 3.67 1.93
C ALA A 141 10.26 4.47 2.97
N ARG A 142 10.44 5.77 2.75
CA ARG A 142 11.11 6.65 3.72
C ARG A 142 10.14 7.72 4.19
N ILE A 143 10.27 8.11 5.45
CA ILE A 143 9.59 9.29 5.98
C ILE A 143 10.68 10.23 6.47
N ASP A 144 10.82 11.36 5.79
CA ASP A 144 11.71 12.42 6.23
C ASP A 144 10.96 13.35 7.18
N GLN A 145 11.51 13.58 8.36
CA GLN A 145 11.02 14.60 9.27
C GLN A 145 11.87 15.86 9.09
N ASN A 146 11.42 16.80 8.27
CA ASN A 146 12.11 18.06 8.01
C ASN A 146 11.29 19.24 8.54
N ARG A 147 11.89 20.06 9.42
CA ARG A 147 11.32 21.35 9.87
C ARG A 147 9.83 21.27 10.32
N GLY A 148 9.45 20.17 10.99
CA GLY A 148 8.09 19.95 11.49
C GLY A 148 7.09 19.39 10.45
N GLU A 149 7.54 19.02 9.25
CA GLU A 149 6.75 18.30 8.25
C GLU A 149 7.28 16.86 8.10
N ALA A 150 6.36 15.88 8.16
CA ALA A 150 6.65 14.49 7.82
C ALA A 150 6.33 14.26 6.34
N VAL A 151 7.33 13.87 5.57
CA VAL A 151 7.24 13.73 4.11
C VAL A 151 7.46 12.28 3.71
N LEU A 152 6.46 11.68 3.06
CA LEU A 152 6.59 10.34 2.47
C LEU A 152 7.46 10.41 1.22
N ARG A 153 8.44 9.50 1.14
CA ARG A 153 9.37 9.36 0.02
C ARG A 153 9.51 7.91 -0.43
N ARG A 154 9.99 7.75 -1.66
CA ARG A 154 10.38 6.47 -2.22
C ARG A 154 11.43 5.77 -1.34
N GLY A 155 11.34 4.45 -1.24
CA GLY A 155 12.41 3.62 -0.70
C GLY A 155 13.67 3.69 -1.57
N ARG A 156 14.84 3.35 -1.00
CA ARG A 156 16.12 3.28 -1.72
C ARG A 156 16.11 2.22 -2.82
N ASP A 157 15.44 1.09 -2.58
CA ASP A 157 15.27 0.04 -3.59
C ASP A 157 14.08 0.36 -4.50
N ASN A 158 14.34 0.94 -5.67
CA ASN A 158 13.29 1.32 -6.62
C ASN A 158 12.39 0.14 -7.05
N ARG A 159 12.89 -1.10 -7.02
CA ARG A 159 12.10 -2.28 -7.42
C ARG A 159 11.16 -2.76 -6.31
N LYS A 160 11.47 -2.40 -5.07
CA LYS A 160 10.66 -2.74 -3.88
C LYS A 160 9.99 -1.54 -3.25
N ASP A 161 10.19 -0.32 -3.78
CA ASP A 161 9.59 0.90 -3.28
C ASP A 161 8.07 0.77 -3.12
N GLN A 162 7.60 0.86 -1.88
CA GLN A 162 6.19 0.72 -1.53
C GLN A 162 5.49 2.06 -1.33
N SER A 163 6.13 3.19 -1.62
CA SER A 163 5.54 4.53 -1.49
C SER A 163 4.20 4.68 -2.22
N TYR A 164 4.03 3.99 -3.35
CA TYR A 164 2.77 3.95 -4.11
C TYR A 164 1.59 3.43 -3.28
N PHE A 165 1.78 2.36 -2.49
CA PHE A 165 0.72 1.78 -1.66
C PHE A 165 0.41 2.60 -0.40
N LEU A 166 1.31 3.51 -0.05
CA LEU A 166 1.28 4.32 1.16
C LEU A 166 0.83 5.76 0.87
N ALA A 167 0.55 6.09 -0.39
CA ALA A 167 0.27 7.46 -0.84
C ALA A 167 -1.04 8.05 -0.30
N ARG A 168 -1.89 7.23 0.34
CA ARG A 168 -3.16 7.63 0.97
C ARG A 168 -3.12 7.68 2.50
N ILE A 169 -1.96 7.48 3.11
CA ILE A 169 -1.83 7.63 4.57
C ILE A 169 -2.15 9.08 4.95
N ASP A 170 -2.86 9.28 6.06
CA ASP A 170 -3.10 10.61 6.61
C ASP A 170 -1.78 11.32 6.92
N ARG A 171 -1.63 12.55 6.43
CA ARG A 171 -0.41 13.36 6.62
C ARG A 171 -0.03 13.49 8.10
N GLU A 172 -1.01 13.68 8.97
CA GLU A 172 -0.77 13.80 10.42
C GLU A 172 -0.32 12.50 11.08
N LYS A 173 -0.60 11.35 10.47
CA LYS A 173 -0.16 10.04 10.96
C LYS A 173 1.28 9.74 10.56
N LEU A 174 1.80 10.33 9.48
CA LEU A 174 3.20 10.13 9.03
C LEU A 174 4.24 10.40 10.13
N LYS A 175 4.01 11.39 10.99
CA LYS A 175 4.92 11.74 12.11
C LYS A 175 5.04 10.65 13.19
N ARG A 176 4.14 9.66 13.18
CA ARG A 176 4.08 8.54 14.11
C ARG A 176 4.64 7.25 13.50
N ILE A 177 4.98 7.26 12.22
CA ILE A 177 5.33 6.05 11.47
C ILE A 177 6.83 5.98 11.20
N ILE A 178 7.40 4.78 11.35
CA ILE A 178 8.79 4.47 11.02
C ILE A 178 8.84 3.32 10.01
N PHE A 179 9.65 3.49 8.97
CA PHE A 179 9.92 2.46 7.95
C PHE A 179 11.41 2.08 7.99
N PRO A 180 11.81 1.10 8.82
CA PRO A 180 13.23 0.79 9.02
C PRO A 180 13.95 0.32 7.76
N LEU A 181 13.21 -0.26 6.81
CA LEU A 181 13.76 -0.83 5.58
C LEU A 181 13.88 0.19 4.44
N GLY A 182 13.38 1.41 4.62
CA GLY A 182 13.34 2.44 3.57
C GLY A 182 14.70 2.80 2.98
N SER A 183 15.78 2.60 3.73
CA SER A 183 17.15 2.91 3.32
C SER A 183 17.96 1.68 2.91
N MET A 184 17.33 0.51 2.81
CA MET A 184 17.98 -0.77 2.49
C MET A 184 17.54 -1.30 1.12
N LEU A 185 18.45 -2.00 0.46
CA LEU A 185 18.13 -2.89 -0.65
C LEU A 185 17.54 -4.19 -0.11
N LYS A 186 16.66 -4.83 -0.87
CA LYS A 186 16.09 -6.13 -0.46
C LYS A 186 17.16 -7.20 -0.21
N SER A 187 18.23 -7.19 -1.00
CA SER A 187 19.38 -8.08 -0.81
C SER A 187 20.08 -7.85 0.52
N GLU A 188 20.30 -6.59 0.90
CA GLU A 188 20.89 -6.19 2.19
C GLU A 188 20.00 -6.65 3.36
N VAL A 189 18.67 -6.63 3.19
CA VAL A 189 17.71 -7.13 4.19
C VAL A 189 17.87 -8.64 4.41
N TYR A 190 17.93 -9.44 3.34
CA TYR A 190 18.15 -10.89 3.47
C TYR A 190 19.49 -11.20 4.15
N GLU A 191 20.56 -10.51 3.75
CA GLU A 191 21.89 -10.70 4.34
C GLU A 191 21.90 -10.32 5.84
N PHE A 192 21.28 -9.20 6.20
CA PHE A 192 21.18 -8.75 7.59
C PHE A 192 20.42 -9.75 8.48
N VAL A 193 19.29 -10.26 8.00
CA VAL A 193 18.45 -11.22 8.75
C VAL A 193 19.21 -12.54 8.94
N LYS A 194 19.90 -13.03 7.89
CA LYS A 194 20.76 -14.22 7.96
C LYS A 194 21.90 -14.03 8.96
N LYS A 195 22.62 -12.91 8.90
CA LYS A 195 23.70 -12.58 9.86
C LYS A 195 23.21 -12.46 11.30
N SER A 196 21.94 -12.13 11.48
CA SER A 196 21.29 -12.05 12.80
C SER A 196 20.81 -13.43 13.30
N GLY A 197 21.09 -14.52 12.58
CA GLY A 197 20.74 -15.88 12.95
C GLY A 197 19.36 -16.34 12.50
N PHE A 198 18.68 -15.60 11.63
CA PHE A 198 17.36 -15.96 11.11
C PHE A 198 17.50 -16.41 9.65
N ASP A 199 17.55 -17.71 9.42
CA ASP A 199 17.79 -18.35 8.13
C ASP A 199 16.59 -19.13 7.57
N CYS A 200 15.48 -19.17 8.31
CA CYS A 200 14.27 -19.92 7.97
C CYS A 200 13.39 -19.29 6.88
N PHE A 201 13.87 -18.26 6.18
CA PHE A 201 13.13 -17.60 5.11
C PHE A 201 13.56 -18.18 3.76
N ASP A 202 12.65 -18.90 3.11
CA ASP A 202 12.87 -19.60 1.83
C ASP A 202 12.91 -18.66 0.60
N GLY A 203 12.95 -17.35 0.82
CA GLY A 203 12.98 -16.34 -0.24
C GLY A 203 11.68 -16.20 -1.04
N LYS A 204 10.63 -16.99 -0.75
CA LYS A 204 9.33 -16.85 -1.41
C LYS A 204 8.63 -15.60 -0.89
N GLU A 205 8.58 -14.59 -1.74
CA GLU A 205 7.83 -13.38 -1.45
C GLU A 205 6.33 -13.63 -1.62
N SER A 206 5.52 -13.03 -0.75
CA SER A 206 4.08 -12.95 -0.96
C SER A 206 3.81 -11.98 -2.12
N GLN A 207 3.69 -12.53 -3.33
CA GLN A 207 3.37 -11.77 -4.55
C GLN A 207 1.85 -11.61 -4.73
N ASP A 208 1.04 -12.42 -4.05
CA ASP A 208 -0.42 -12.41 -4.18
C ASP A 208 -1.10 -11.50 -3.15
N ILE A 209 -2.31 -11.06 -3.49
CA ILE A 209 -3.20 -10.36 -2.56
C ILE A 209 -3.47 -11.28 -1.36
N CYS A 210 -3.36 -10.75 -0.14
CA CYS A 210 -3.27 -11.55 1.09
C CYS A 210 -4.44 -12.54 1.30
N PHE A 211 -5.64 -12.22 0.83
CA PHE A 211 -6.84 -13.07 0.97
C PHE A 211 -7.06 -14.02 -0.23
N LEU A 212 -6.23 -13.96 -1.27
CA LEU A 212 -6.31 -14.84 -2.45
C LEU A 212 -5.36 -16.05 -2.37
N LYS A 213 -4.79 -16.35 -1.20
CA LYS A 213 -3.84 -17.46 -1.06
C LYS A 213 -4.44 -18.76 -1.60
N ASN A 214 -3.77 -19.34 -2.60
CA ASN A 214 -4.17 -20.57 -3.30
C ASN A 214 -5.50 -20.50 -4.08
N THR A 215 -5.99 -19.31 -4.44
CA THR A 215 -7.17 -19.14 -5.28
C THR A 215 -6.96 -18.05 -6.34
N THR A 216 -7.81 -18.06 -7.37
CA THR A 216 -7.80 -17.00 -8.39
C THR A 216 -8.75 -15.88 -7.98
N ILE A 217 -8.50 -14.66 -8.47
CA ILE A 217 -9.44 -13.54 -8.27
C ILE A 217 -10.84 -13.90 -8.79
N THR A 218 -10.93 -14.62 -9.90
CA THR A 218 -12.20 -15.05 -10.49
C THR A 218 -12.97 -15.98 -9.55
N ALA A 219 -12.32 -17.03 -9.03
CA ALA A 219 -12.94 -17.95 -8.09
C ALA A 219 -13.34 -17.25 -6.78
N PHE A 220 -12.53 -16.28 -6.33
CA PHE A 220 -12.88 -15.43 -5.20
C PHE A 220 -14.14 -14.60 -5.45
N LEU A 221 -14.25 -13.95 -6.61
CA LEU A 221 -15.43 -13.15 -6.98
C LEU A 221 -16.69 -14.00 -7.09
N GLU A 222 -16.60 -15.19 -7.70
CA GLU A 222 -17.71 -16.15 -7.80
C GLU A 222 -18.24 -16.56 -6.42
N LYS A 223 -17.35 -16.85 -5.47
CA LYS A 223 -17.72 -17.15 -4.07
C LYS A 223 -18.41 -15.96 -3.37
N ASN A 224 -18.11 -14.73 -3.79
CA ASN A 224 -18.62 -13.49 -3.19
C ASN A 224 -19.74 -12.85 -4.04
N GLY A 225 -20.57 -13.67 -4.71
CA GLY A 225 -21.76 -13.19 -5.43
C GLY A 225 -21.52 -12.88 -6.91
N GLY A 226 -20.37 -13.25 -7.47
CA GLY A 226 -20.10 -13.17 -8.90
C GLY A 226 -20.94 -14.18 -9.66
N ILE A 227 -21.99 -13.71 -10.32
CA ILE A 227 -22.88 -14.55 -11.12
C ILE A 227 -22.42 -14.50 -12.58
N GLN A 228 -22.35 -15.66 -13.23
CA GLN A 228 -22.09 -15.74 -14.66
C GLN A 228 -23.18 -14.97 -15.42
N HIS A 229 -22.77 -13.91 -16.11
CA HIS A 229 -23.66 -13.10 -16.94
C HIS A 229 -23.03 -12.99 -18.33
N ASN A 230 -23.60 -13.75 -19.27
CA ASN A 230 -23.08 -13.79 -20.63
C ASN A 230 -23.36 -12.46 -21.34
N GLY A 231 -22.34 -11.91 -22.01
CA GLY A 231 -22.43 -10.65 -22.73
C GLY A 231 -21.62 -10.69 -24.02
N ARG A 232 -21.65 -9.60 -24.78
CA ARG A 232 -21.02 -9.52 -26.11
C ARG A 232 -19.57 -9.08 -26.00
N ILE A 233 -18.73 -9.64 -26.86
CA ILE A 233 -17.37 -9.13 -27.10
C ILE A 233 -17.40 -8.36 -28.41
N GLU A 234 -17.12 -7.07 -28.36
CA GLU A 234 -17.20 -6.16 -29.50
C GLU A 234 -15.87 -5.42 -29.70
N THR A 235 -15.54 -5.06 -30.94
CA THR A 235 -14.41 -4.16 -31.21
C THR A 235 -14.75 -2.73 -30.79
N THR A 236 -13.75 -1.85 -30.73
CA THR A 236 -13.95 -0.40 -30.58
C THR A 236 -14.80 0.23 -31.68
N ALA A 237 -14.86 -0.41 -32.87
CA ALA A 237 -15.75 -0.03 -33.96
C ALA A 237 -17.16 -0.65 -33.88
N GLY A 238 -17.47 -1.40 -32.81
CA GLY A 238 -18.76 -2.04 -32.60
C GLY A 238 -18.97 -3.36 -33.36
N GLN A 239 -17.93 -3.95 -33.93
CA GLN A 239 -18.03 -5.26 -34.59
C GLN A 239 -18.11 -6.37 -33.54
N LEU A 240 -19.16 -7.18 -33.60
CA LEU A 240 -19.29 -8.37 -32.74
C LEU A 240 -18.26 -9.44 -33.11
N LEU A 241 -17.47 -9.88 -32.12
CA LEU A 241 -16.45 -10.93 -32.26
C LEU A 241 -16.79 -12.22 -31.52
N GLY A 242 -17.66 -12.15 -30.51
CA GLY A 242 -18.03 -13.33 -29.71
C GLY A 242 -18.78 -12.97 -28.44
N SER A 243 -18.66 -13.84 -27.43
CA SER A 243 -19.34 -13.69 -26.14
C SER A 243 -18.40 -13.95 -24.97
N HIS A 244 -18.64 -13.30 -23.84
CA HIS A 244 -17.91 -13.51 -22.59
C HIS A 244 -18.80 -14.13 -21.51
N GLN A 245 -18.19 -14.68 -20.46
CA GLN A 245 -18.89 -15.31 -19.32
C GLN A 245 -19.02 -14.41 -18.08
N GLY A 246 -18.76 -13.11 -18.23
CA GLY A 246 -18.96 -12.10 -17.20
C GLY A 246 -17.81 -11.11 -17.18
N LEU A 247 -18.14 -9.81 -17.13
CA LEU A 247 -17.16 -8.73 -17.22
C LEU A 247 -16.10 -8.76 -16.11
N TYR A 248 -16.46 -9.21 -14.91
CA TYR A 248 -15.57 -9.32 -13.75
C TYR A 248 -14.38 -10.29 -13.97
N ARG A 249 -14.41 -11.11 -15.02
CA ARG A 249 -13.32 -12.02 -15.42
C ARG A 249 -12.23 -11.33 -16.25
N TYR A 250 -12.43 -10.06 -16.61
CA TYR A 250 -11.57 -9.32 -17.52
C TYR A 250 -11.02 -8.07 -16.85
N THR A 251 -9.89 -7.57 -17.35
CA THR A 251 -9.22 -6.37 -16.86
C THR A 251 -8.64 -5.59 -18.03
N ILE A 252 -8.65 -4.26 -17.95
CA ILE A 252 -8.10 -3.39 -19.00
C ILE A 252 -6.64 -3.78 -19.32
N GLY A 253 -6.33 -3.91 -20.61
CA GLY A 253 -5.03 -4.34 -21.12
C GLY A 253 -4.78 -5.86 -21.08
N GLN A 254 -5.74 -6.66 -20.62
CA GLN A 254 -5.65 -8.13 -20.64
C GLN A 254 -5.61 -8.64 -22.09
N ARG A 255 -4.63 -9.53 -22.36
CA ARG A 255 -4.45 -10.22 -23.64
C ARG A 255 -4.91 -11.68 -23.63
N ARG A 256 -4.64 -12.39 -22.53
CA ARG A 256 -4.89 -13.84 -22.42
C ARG A 256 -6.35 -14.10 -21.98
N GLY A 257 -6.89 -15.26 -22.33
CA GLY A 257 -8.22 -15.69 -21.90
C GLY A 257 -9.39 -15.03 -22.64
N LEU A 258 -9.14 -14.34 -23.76
CA LEU A 258 -10.20 -13.76 -24.60
C LEU A 258 -10.84 -14.79 -25.55
N GLY A 259 -10.11 -15.84 -25.95
CA GLY A 259 -10.63 -16.89 -26.82
C GLY A 259 -10.97 -16.44 -28.25
N LEU A 260 -10.44 -15.30 -28.69
CA LEU A 260 -10.70 -14.72 -30.00
C LEU A 260 -9.58 -15.07 -31.00
N PRO A 261 -9.89 -15.66 -32.16
CA PRO A 261 -8.89 -15.93 -33.20
C PRO A 261 -8.58 -14.66 -34.01
N ASP A 262 -7.29 -14.37 -34.23
CA ASP A 262 -6.82 -13.34 -35.16
C ASP A 262 -5.30 -13.50 -35.42
N ARG A 263 -4.79 -12.89 -36.50
CA ARG A 263 -3.36 -12.77 -36.83
C ARG A 263 -2.58 -11.96 -35.80
N THR A 264 -3.23 -10.96 -35.19
CA THR A 264 -2.64 -10.09 -34.16
C THR A 264 -3.44 -10.14 -32.86
N PRO A 265 -2.79 -10.05 -31.69
CA PRO A 265 -3.48 -10.23 -30.40
C PRO A 265 -4.56 -9.17 -30.16
N TRP A 266 -5.67 -9.58 -29.57
CA TRP A 266 -6.68 -8.69 -28.99
C TRP A 266 -6.32 -8.30 -27.56
N TYR A 267 -6.73 -7.11 -27.16
CA TYR A 267 -6.61 -6.60 -25.80
C TYR A 267 -7.93 -6.02 -25.32
N VAL A 268 -8.22 -6.14 -24.02
CA VAL A 268 -9.37 -5.48 -23.42
C VAL A 268 -9.12 -3.97 -23.36
N CYS A 269 -9.94 -3.19 -24.06
CA CYS A 269 -9.88 -1.72 -24.08
C CYS A 269 -10.93 -1.08 -23.18
N GLY A 270 -12.04 -1.78 -22.89
CA GLY A 270 -13.13 -1.26 -22.08
C GLY A 270 -14.05 -2.35 -21.55
N LEU A 271 -14.71 -2.06 -20.43
CA LEU A 271 -15.76 -2.87 -19.84
C LEU A 271 -16.98 -1.98 -19.67
N ASP A 272 -18.03 -2.25 -20.43
CA ASP A 272 -19.30 -1.52 -20.35
C ASP A 272 -20.31 -2.38 -19.57
N THR A 273 -20.43 -2.08 -18.28
CA THR A 273 -21.33 -2.81 -17.38
C THR A 273 -22.79 -2.47 -17.58
N VAL A 274 -23.11 -1.33 -18.18
CA VAL A 274 -24.50 -0.90 -18.43
C VAL A 274 -25.10 -1.73 -19.55
N ASN A 275 -24.36 -1.90 -20.64
CA ASN A 275 -24.80 -2.67 -21.81
C ASN A 275 -24.28 -4.13 -21.81
N ASN A 276 -23.51 -4.51 -20.79
CA ASN A 276 -22.87 -5.83 -20.65
C ASN A 276 -22.00 -6.20 -21.87
N ARG A 277 -21.07 -5.31 -22.22
CA ARG A 277 -20.17 -5.46 -23.38
C ARG A 277 -18.71 -5.43 -22.96
N LEU A 278 -17.93 -6.38 -23.45
CA LEU A 278 -16.48 -6.37 -23.38
C LEU A 278 -15.93 -5.74 -24.66
N ILE A 279 -15.27 -4.60 -24.53
CA ILE A 279 -14.71 -3.86 -25.66
C ILE A 279 -13.26 -4.29 -25.82
N VAL A 280 -12.92 -4.81 -27.00
CA VAL A 280 -11.56 -5.23 -27.34
C VAL A 280 -11.01 -4.42 -28.51
N GLY A 281 -9.69 -4.29 -28.54
CA GLY A 281 -8.98 -3.54 -29.57
C GLY A 281 -7.58 -4.07 -29.79
N LYS A 282 -6.85 -3.37 -30.66
CA LYS A 282 -5.43 -3.59 -30.91
C LYS A 282 -4.56 -2.84 -29.91
N GLU A 283 -3.28 -3.11 -29.95
CA GLU A 283 -2.34 -2.61 -28.94
C GLU A 283 -2.29 -1.08 -28.89
N GLU A 284 -2.38 -0.43 -30.05
CA GLU A 284 -2.32 1.02 -30.23
C GLU A 284 -3.47 1.72 -29.50
N GLU A 285 -4.61 1.04 -29.35
CA GLU A 285 -5.83 1.56 -28.71
C GLU A 285 -5.75 1.53 -27.18
N LEU A 286 -4.74 0.88 -26.59
CA LEU A 286 -4.48 0.92 -25.15
C LEU A 286 -3.71 2.17 -24.71
N TYR A 287 -3.23 2.98 -25.65
CA TYR A 287 -2.37 4.13 -25.39
C TYR A 287 -3.17 5.42 -25.28
N HIS A 288 -3.13 6.04 -24.10
CA HIS A 288 -3.82 7.29 -23.82
C HIS A 288 -2.83 8.36 -23.40
N CYS A 289 -3.07 9.61 -23.79
CA CYS A 289 -2.25 10.75 -23.41
C CYS A 289 -2.74 11.45 -22.13
N SER A 290 -3.93 11.09 -21.63
CA SER A 290 -4.48 11.71 -20.42
C SER A 290 -5.35 10.77 -19.62
N LEU A 291 -5.60 11.13 -18.36
CA LEU A 291 -6.53 10.46 -17.47
C LEU A 291 -7.20 11.48 -16.53
N SER A 292 -8.33 11.08 -15.94
CA SER A 292 -9.00 11.85 -14.89
C SER A 292 -8.91 11.13 -13.55
N VAL A 293 -8.56 11.87 -12.50
CA VAL A 293 -8.40 11.41 -11.13
C VAL A 293 -9.45 12.07 -10.25
N LYS A 294 -10.07 11.30 -9.36
CA LYS A 294 -11.05 11.73 -8.34
C LYS A 294 -10.59 11.27 -6.95
N ALA A 295 -11.29 11.70 -5.89
CA ALA A 295 -11.01 11.31 -4.51
C ALA A 295 -9.54 11.58 -4.16
N VAL A 296 -9.12 12.82 -4.44
CA VAL A 296 -7.73 13.26 -4.39
C VAL A 296 -7.29 13.43 -2.95
N HIS A 297 -6.15 12.85 -2.63
CA HIS A 297 -5.50 12.92 -1.32
C HIS A 297 -4.13 13.57 -1.45
N TRP A 298 -3.98 14.80 -0.95
CA TRP A 298 -2.71 15.52 -0.96
C TRP A 298 -1.92 15.28 0.33
N LEU A 299 -0.74 14.68 0.19
CA LEU A 299 0.23 14.54 1.27
C LEU A 299 1.06 15.81 1.46
N SER A 300 1.31 16.56 0.38
CA SER A 300 1.99 17.84 0.46
C SER A 300 1.10 18.91 1.11
N ARG A 301 1.69 19.78 1.95
CA ARG A 301 1.00 20.98 2.45
C ARG A 301 0.71 22.01 1.37
N ASN A 302 1.48 21.98 0.29
CA ASN A 302 1.29 22.83 -0.88
C ASN A 302 0.78 21.93 -2.01
N PRO A 303 -0.55 21.73 -2.14
CA PRO A 303 -1.10 20.96 -3.23
C PRO A 303 -0.71 21.59 -4.59
N PRO A 304 -0.64 20.78 -5.66
CA PRO A 304 -0.43 21.28 -7.03
C PRO A 304 -1.35 22.44 -7.39
N ARG A 305 -0.81 23.41 -8.13
CA ARG A 305 -1.58 24.43 -8.83
C ARG A 305 -1.93 23.95 -10.23
N ASP A 306 -2.90 24.64 -10.84
CA ASP A 306 -3.22 24.39 -12.24
C ASP A 306 -1.98 24.55 -13.14
N ARG A 307 -1.81 23.61 -14.05
CA ARG A 307 -0.68 23.49 -14.99
C ARG A 307 0.69 23.19 -14.37
N ASP A 308 0.76 22.82 -13.10
CA ASP A 308 2.03 22.35 -12.52
C ASP A 308 2.49 21.02 -13.15
N ARG A 309 3.82 20.85 -13.23
CA ARG A 309 4.47 19.65 -13.79
C ARG A 309 4.95 18.69 -12.71
N PHE A 310 4.61 17.42 -12.89
CA PHE A 310 4.93 16.33 -11.98
C PHE A 310 5.15 15.01 -12.72
N GLU A 311 5.54 13.98 -11.99
CA GLU A 311 5.57 12.61 -12.47
C GLU A 311 4.35 11.86 -11.91
N LEU A 312 3.62 11.12 -12.73
CA LEU A 312 2.46 10.36 -12.31
C LEU A 312 2.66 8.87 -12.57
N LYS A 313 2.40 8.05 -11.55
CA LYS A 313 2.43 6.60 -11.63
C LYS A 313 1.01 6.04 -11.63
N ILE A 314 0.64 5.33 -12.69
CA ILE A 314 -0.74 4.83 -12.93
C ILE A 314 -1.02 3.43 -12.38
N ARG A 315 0.04 2.69 -12.02
CA ARG A 315 -0.01 1.38 -11.36
C ARG A 315 1.34 1.08 -10.71
N TYR A 316 1.36 0.20 -9.72
CA TYR A 316 2.57 -0.13 -8.95
C TYR A 316 3.77 -0.55 -9.82
N ALA A 317 3.55 -1.38 -10.84
CA ALA A 317 4.64 -1.85 -11.70
C ALA A 317 5.05 -0.87 -12.81
N ALA A 318 4.32 0.24 -13.00
CA ALA A 318 4.66 1.24 -14.01
C ALA A 318 5.77 2.17 -13.51
N GLU A 319 6.54 2.71 -14.43
CA GLU A 319 7.38 3.88 -14.16
C GLU A 319 6.49 5.12 -14.01
N ALA A 320 6.95 6.11 -13.24
CA ALA A 320 6.23 7.37 -13.14
C ALA A 320 6.54 8.18 -14.41
N ALA A 321 5.51 8.64 -15.10
CA ALA A 321 5.64 9.35 -16.37
C ALA A 321 5.44 10.86 -16.15
N PRO A 322 6.28 11.72 -16.77
CA PRO A 322 6.13 13.16 -16.66
C PRO A 322 4.89 13.66 -17.38
N GLY A 323 4.34 14.76 -16.85
CA GLY A 323 3.19 15.42 -17.43
C GLY A 323 2.73 16.63 -16.64
N THR A 324 1.54 17.11 -16.98
CA THR A 324 0.94 18.34 -16.46
C THR A 324 -0.37 18.00 -15.74
N ILE A 325 -0.55 18.54 -14.53
CA ILE A 325 -1.82 18.50 -13.80
C ILE A 325 -2.67 19.67 -14.28
N ASP A 326 -3.89 19.39 -14.72
CA ASP A 326 -4.92 20.41 -14.93
C ASP A 326 -5.97 20.24 -13.81
N MET A 327 -6.09 21.24 -12.93
CA MET A 327 -7.01 21.19 -11.79
C MET A 327 -8.43 21.41 -12.29
N VAL A 328 -9.36 20.50 -11.94
CA VAL A 328 -10.75 20.58 -12.38
C VAL A 328 -11.65 21.06 -11.24
N GLN A 329 -11.53 20.43 -10.07
CA GLN A 329 -12.23 20.79 -8.83
C GLN A 329 -11.32 20.47 -7.63
N ASP A 330 -11.74 20.83 -6.41
CA ASP A 330 -10.94 20.58 -5.20
C ASP A 330 -10.60 19.09 -4.98
N ASP A 331 -11.49 18.18 -5.43
CA ASP A 331 -11.34 16.72 -5.26
C ASP A 331 -11.11 15.96 -6.59
N SER A 332 -10.73 16.66 -7.67
CA SER A 332 -10.42 16.02 -8.94
C SER A 332 -9.45 16.80 -9.82
N PHE A 333 -8.63 16.07 -10.56
CA PHE A 333 -7.72 16.66 -11.55
C PHE A 333 -7.61 15.79 -12.80
N ARG A 334 -7.26 16.41 -13.92
CA ARG A 334 -6.83 15.73 -15.14
C ARG A 334 -5.32 15.71 -15.19
N PHE A 335 -4.74 14.60 -15.62
CA PHE A 335 -3.29 14.53 -15.89
C PHE A 335 -3.07 14.33 -17.37
N ARG A 336 -2.26 15.19 -18.00
CA ARG A 336 -1.81 15.04 -19.39
C ARG A 336 -0.35 14.62 -19.41
N PHE A 337 -0.09 13.42 -19.89
CA PHE A 337 1.26 12.89 -20.04
C PHE A 337 1.98 13.53 -21.24
N ASP A 338 3.29 13.71 -21.12
CA ASP A 338 4.11 14.14 -22.27
C ASP A 338 4.18 13.05 -23.35
N GLN A 339 4.11 11.77 -22.93
CA GLN A 339 4.07 10.60 -23.81
C GLN A 339 2.91 9.68 -23.45
N LYS A 340 2.28 9.06 -24.47
CA LYS A 340 1.14 8.16 -24.27
C LYS A 340 1.48 7.01 -23.32
N GLN A 341 0.57 6.71 -22.39
CA GLN A 341 0.69 5.64 -21.41
C GLN A 341 -0.23 4.47 -21.75
N ARG A 342 0.28 3.24 -21.58
CA ARG A 342 -0.42 2.00 -21.95
C ARG A 342 -1.24 1.43 -20.79
N GLY A 343 -2.52 1.16 -21.03
CA GLY A 343 -3.39 0.38 -20.15
C GLY A 343 -3.74 1.11 -18.86
N ILE A 344 -4.28 2.32 -19.00
CA ILE A 344 -4.85 3.10 -17.89
C ILE A 344 -6.16 2.44 -17.47
N ALA A 345 -6.23 1.90 -16.25
CA ALA A 345 -7.37 1.13 -15.78
C ALA A 345 -8.17 1.92 -14.72
N PRO A 346 -9.46 2.21 -14.95
CA PRO A 346 -10.33 2.78 -13.92
C PRO A 346 -10.36 1.92 -12.65
N GLY A 347 -10.36 2.56 -11.47
CA GLY A 347 -10.26 1.91 -10.16
C GLY A 347 -8.83 1.64 -9.66
N GLN A 348 -7.81 1.80 -10.51
CA GLN A 348 -6.42 1.91 -10.04
C GLN A 348 -6.18 3.30 -9.42
N PHE A 349 -5.04 3.45 -8.74
CA PHE A 349 -4.64 4.73 -8.17
C PHE A 349 -3.58 5.41 -9.02
N ALA A 350 -3.73 6.72 -9.17
CA ALA A 350 -2.73 7.61 -9.72
C ALA A 350 -1.95 8.22 -8.54
N VAL A 351 -0.63 8.07 -8.52
CA VAL A 351 0.23 8.66 -7.46
C VAL A 351 1.15 9.70 -8.08
N VAL A 352 1.12 10.91 -7.53
CA VAL A 352 1.88 12.08 -7.98
C VAL A 352 3.19 12.15 -7.22
N TYR A 353 4.29 12.28 -7.96
CA TYR A 353 5.65 12.37 -7.44
C TYR A 353 6.34 13.66 -7.90
N LYS A 354 7.27 14.14 -7.07
CA LYS A 354 8.29 15.12 -7.44
C LYS A 354 9.64 14.55 -7.05
N GLY A 355 10.31 13.87 -7.99
CA GLY A 355 11.50 13.08 -7.71
C GLY A 355 11.16 11.92 -6.76
N ASP A 356 11.81 11.87 -5.60
CA ASP A 356 11.55 10.83 -4.61
C ASP A 356 10.42 11.17 -3.63
N ARG A 357 9.87 12.39 -3.65
CA ARG A 357 8.77 12.82 -2.76
C ARG A 357 7.42 12.42 -3.33
N VAL A 358 6.57 11.83 -2.49
CA VAL A 358 5.14 11.64 -2.79
C VAL A 358 4.39 12.94 -2.51
N ILE A 359 3.66 13.43 -3.50
CA ILE A 359 2.90 14.69 -3.42
C ILE A 359 1.45 14.41 -3.04
N GLY A 360 0.86 13.37 -3.62
CA GLY A 360 -0.50 12.94 -3.35
C GLY A 360 -0.91 11.79 -4.25
N SER A 361 -2.19 11.44 -4.19
CA SER A 361 -2.77 10.37 -5.00
C SER A 361 -4.25 10.57 -5.23
N GLY A 362 -4.87 9.75 -6.07
CA GLY A 362 -6.32 9.64 -6.20
C GLY A 362 -6.71 8.44 -7.05
N GLU A 363 -8.01 8.16 -7.14
CA GLU A 363 -8.54 7.04 -7.93
C GLU A 363 -8.70 7.46 -9.39
N ILE A 364 -8.22 6.63 -10.32
CA ILE A 364 -8.41 6.82 -11.75
C ILE A 364 -9.87 6.54 -12.09
N SER A 365 -10.56 7.54 -12.63
CA SER A 365 -11.98 7.45 -13.00
C SER A 365 -12.19 7.08 -14.46
N CYS A 366 -11.39 7.65 -15.37
CA CYS A 366 -11.42 7.36 -16.79
C CYS A 366 -10.07 7.67 -17.44
N SER A 367 -9.83 7.09 -18.63
CA SER A 367 -8.76 7.47 -19.54
C SER A 367 -9.31 8.38 -20.65
N GLY A 368 -8.48 9.30 -21.14
CA GLY A 368 -8.84 10.21 -22.22
C GLY A 368 -7.86 10.10 -23.39
N THR A 369 -8.39 10.02 -24.61
CA THR A 369 -7.65 10.29 -25.85
C THR A 369 -7.63 11.80 -26.09
N GLN A 370 -6.56 12.31 -26.69
CA GLN A 370 -6.36 13.75 -26.94
C GLN A 370 -7.52 14.27 -27.80
N THR A 371 -8.48 14.96 -27.21
CA THR A 371 -9.28 15.95 -27.95
C THR A 371 -8.73 17.31 -27.52
N ASN A 372 -8.23 18.07 -28.49
CA ASN A 372 -7.65 19.41 -28.32
C ASN A 372 -8.70 20.48 -27.95
N ASP A 373 -9.74 20.09 -27.21
CA ASP A 373 -10.88 20.93 -26.96
C ASP A 373 -11.16 20.95 -25.44
N PRO A 374 -10.93 22.09 -24.77
CA PRO A 374 -11.18 22.23 -23.34
C PRO A 374 -12.65 22.01 -22.95
N ASP A 375 -13.58 22.04 -23.93
CA ASP A 375 -15.03 21.94 -23.71
C ASP A 375 -15.67 20.63 -24.21
N THR A 376 -14.91 19.67 -24.77
CA THR A 376 -15.53 18.39 -25.16
C THR A 376 -15.91 17.59 -23.91
N PRO A 377 -17.19 17.24 -23.69
CA PRO A 377 -17.58 16.35 -22.62
C PRO A 377 -16.85 15.03 -22.81
N ILE A 378 -16.10 14.62 -21.79
CA ILE A 378 -15.61 13.25 -21.67
C ILE A 378 -16.83 12.37 -21.87
N THR A 379 -16.80 11.49 -22.86
CA THR A 379 -17.79 10.44 -23.03
C THR A 379 -17.90 9.72 -21.68
N ARG A 380 -18.98 10.01 -20.96
CA ARG A 380 -19.37 9.22 -19.81
C ARG A 380 -19.62 7.80 -20.35
N PRO A 381 -19.09 6.76 -19.71
CA PRO A 381 -19.45 5.39 -20.06
C PRO A 381 -20.96 5.19 -19.94
#